data_AF-A0A8T1XPW5-F1
#
_entry.id   AF-A0A8T1XPW5-F1
#
_cell.length_a   1.000
_cell.length_b   1.000
_cell.length_c   1.000
_cell.angle_alpha   90.00
_cell.angle_beta   90.00
_cell.angle_gamma   90.00
#
_symmetry.space_group_name_H-M   'P 1'
#
loop_
_entity.id
_entity.type
_entity.pdbx_description
1 polymer ?
#
loop_
_entity_poly.entity_id
_entity_poly.type
_entity_poly.pdbx_seq_one_letter_code
_entity_poly.pdbx_strand_id
1 'polypeptide(L)'
;MKSWTQKTGEQKSFINAVLINGNKPEYSLTEFGDVKISHLRKYHAHLLQQAFDMKMRILSYWKIVLRRIVDNLALHLQLTVRNLVDQEFQKEIIAEMLDSRSGNGGSVHRLLEESPSVANKREKLNNNIKLLKESKDVVVAIVDQNCGNGER
;
A
#
# COMPACT_ATOMS: atom_id res chain seq x y z
N MET A 1 -21.59 -4.86 17.49
CA MET A 1 -21.56 -3.43 17.87
C MET A 1 -22.86 -3.17 18.62
N LYS A 2 -22.83 -2.75 19.90
CA LYS A 2 -24.10 -2.50 20.64
C LYS A 2 -24.86 -1.38 19.93
N SER A 3 -26.09 -1.65 19.51
CA SER A 3 -26.96 -0.66 18.87
C SER A 3 -27.33 0.44 19.86
N TRP A 4 -27.71 1.61 19.35
CA TRP A 4 -28.26 2.69 20.19
C TRP A 4 -29.41 2.18 21.07
N THR A 5 -30.29 1.33 20.53
CA THR A 5 -31.41 0.70 21.26
C THR A 5 -30.96 -0.11 22.47
N GLN A 6 -29.78 -0.73 22.42
CA GLN A 6 -29.23 -1.46 23.54
C GLN A 6 -28.68 -0.51 24.62
N LYS A 7 -28.14 0.65 24.22
CA LYS A 7 -27.57 1.64 25.15
C LYS A 7 -28.64 2.49 25.84
N THR A 8 -29.82 2.64 25.23
CA THR A 8 -30.95 3.35 25.85
C THR A 8 -31.73 2.50 26.86
N GLY A 9 -31.45 1.20 26.96
CA GLY A 9 -32.07 0.31 27.95
C GLY A 9 -31.88 0.75 29.40
N GLU A 10 -30.75 1.39 29.71
CA GLU A 10 -30.42 1.90 31.06
C GLU A 10 -30.96 3.32 31.32
N GLN A 11 -31.67 3.94 30.37
CA GLN A 11 -32.14 5.32 30.51
C GLN A 11 -33.11 5.45 31.70
N LYS A 12 -34.10 4.57 31.80
CA LYS A 12 -35.09 4.63 32.89
C LYS A 12 -34.45 4.46 34.26
N SER A 13 -33.52 3.50 34.40
CA SER A 13 -32.82 3.25 35.66
C SER A 13 -31.89 4.42 36.04
N PHE A 14 -31.21 5.01 35.05
CA PHE A 14 -30.38 6.20 35.25
C PHE A 14 -31.21 7.40 35.75
N ILE A 15 -32.34 7.71 35.09
CA ILE A 15 -33.21 8.83 35.49
C ILE A 15 -33.78 8.62 36.90
N ASN A 16 -34.21 7.39 37.20
CA ASN A 16 -34.69 7.04 38.54
C ASN A 16 -33.58 7.20 39.60
N ALA A 17 -32.33 6.82 39.28
CA ALA A 17 -31.21 7.00 40.19
C ALA A 17 -30.91 8.48 40.47
N VAL A 18 -31.05 9.36 39.46
CA VAL A 18 -30.86 10.81 39.63
C VAL A 18 -31.97 11.42 40.49
N LEU A 19 -33.25 11.13 40.16
CA LEU A 19 -34.39 11.86 40.72
C LEU A 19 -34.98 11.25 42.01
N ILE A 20 -34.94 9.92 42.15
CA ILE A 20 -35.60 9.20 43.27
C ILE A 20 -34.58 8.88 44.38
N ASN A 21 -33.34 8.53 44.02
CA ASN A 21 -32.31 8.11 44.98
C ASN A 21 -31.41 9.28 45.43
N GLY A 22 -31.95 10.15 46.28
CA GLY A 22 -31.28 11.35 46.81
C GLY A 22 -29.97 11.12 47.59
N ASN A 23 -29.69 9.89 48.05
CA ASN A 23 -28.51 9.61 48.86
C ASN A 23 -27.32 9.03 48.07
N LYS A 24 -27.50 8.65 46.79
CA LYS A 24 -26.41 8.05 45.98
C LYS A 24 -25.67 9.11 45.17
N PRO A 25 -24.38 9.36 45.41
CA PRO A 25 -23.62 10.37 44.67
C PRO A 25 -23.27 9.92 43.24
N GLU A 26 -23.23 8.62 42.99
CA GLU A 26 -22.73 7.99 41.76
C GLU A 26 -23.68 6.89 41.26
N TYR A 27 -23.59 6.60 39.97
CA TYR A 27 -24.35 5.55 39.28
C TYR A 27 -23.43 4.82 38.29
N SER A 28 -23.44 3.49 38.35
CA SER A 28 -22.63 2.65 37.48
C SER A 28 -23.33 2.45 36.12
N LEU A 29 -22.70 2.93 35.05
CA LEU A 29 -23.14 2.77 33.67
C LEU A 29 -22.26 1.73 32.96
N THR A 30 -22.88 0.78 32.26
CA THR A 30 -22.16 -0.35 31.63
C THR A 30 -21.01 0.06 30.71
N GLU A 31 -21.08 1.21 30.02
CA GLU A 31 -20.02 1.70 29.13
C GLU A 31 -19.11 2.78 29.74
N PHE A 32 -19.44 3.32 30.91
CA PHE A 32 -18.76 4.48 31.50
C PHE A 32 -18.18 4.23 32.90
N GLY A 33 -18.52 3.11 33.53
CA GLY A 33 -18.21 2.88 34.93
C GLY A 33 -19.03 3.82 35.83
N ASP A 34 -18.48 4.17 36.98
CA ASP A 34 -19.17 4.98 37.97
C ASP A 34 -19.16 6.46 37.58
N VAL A 35 -20.37 6.99 37.36
CA VAL A 35 -20.59 8.38 36.95
C VAL A 35 -21.24 9.13 38.10
N LYS A 36 -20.68 10.28 38.46
CA LYS A 36 -21.26 11.18 39.46
C LYS A 36 -22.60 11.74 38.97
N ILE A 37 -23.67 11.52 39.72
CA ILE A 37 -25.05 11.94 39.35
C ILE A 37 -25.61 13.04 40.24
N SER A 38 -24.98 13.34 41.39
CA SER A 38 -25.49 14.31 42.36
C SER A 38 -25.72 15.70 41.77
N HIS A 39 -24.83 16.13 40.86
CA HIS A 39 -24.91 17.43 40.19
C HIS A 39 -26.05 17.55 39.16
N LEU A 40 -26.65 16.42 38.77
CA LEU A 40 -27.71 16.36 37.75
C LEU A 40 -29.11 16.55 38.34
N ARG A 41 -29.25 16.50 39.67
CA ARG A 41 -30.54 16.59 40.37
C ARG A 41 -31.26 17.93 40.23
N LYS A 42 -30.51 18.98 39.87
CA LYS A 42 -31.05 20.32 39.61
C LYS A 42 -31.82 20.42 38.29
N TYR A 43 -31.79 19.38 37.46
CA TYR A 43 -32.44 19.37 36.15
C TYR A 43 -33.71 18.51 36.17
N HIS A 44 -34.73 18.94 35.43
CA HIS A 44 -35.98 18.19 35.28
C HIS A 44 -35.80 16.92 34.42
N ALA A 45 -36.66 15.92 34.67
CA ALA A 45 -36.60 14.60 34.04
C ALA A 45 -36.47 14.63 32.51
N HIS A 46 -37.24 15.49 31.85
CA HIS A 46 -37.24 15.62 30.40
C HIS A 46 -35.87 16.04 29.84
N LEU A 47 -35.19 17.00 30.47
CA LEU A 47 -33.87 17.46 30.03
C LEU A 47 -32.81 16.36 30.24
N LEU A 48 -32.88 15.63 31.35
CA LEU A 48 -32.00 14.51 31.63
C LEU A 48 -32.19 13.38 30.61
N GLN A 49 -33.42 13.09 30.23
CA GLN A 49 -33.75 12.08 29.23
C GLN A 49 -33.17 12.45 27.85
N GLN A 50 -33.34 13.70 27.42
CA GLN A 50 -32.77 14.21 26.16
C GLN A 50 -31.24 14.18 26.17
N ALA A 51 -30.61 14.64 27.25
CA ALA A 51 -29.16 14.66 27.37
C ALA A 51 -28.57 13.24 27.34
N PHE A 52 -29.22 12.30 28.03
CA PHE A 52 -28.82 10.89 28.02
C PHE A 52 -28.94 10.29 26.61
N ASP A 53 -30.07 10.52 25.93
CA ASP A 53 -30.27 10.04 24.56
C ASP A 53 -29.19 10.59 23.62
N MET A 54 -28.96 11.91 23.67
CA MET A 54 -27.95 12.58 22.85
C MET A 54 -26.55 12.01 23.11
N LYS A 55 -26.19 11.75 24.37
CA LYS A 55 -24.91 11.13 24.74
C LYS A 55 -24.78 9.73 24.12
N MET A 56 -25.81 8.89 24.23
CA MET A 56 -25.78 7.53 23.70
C MET A 56 -25.75 7.50 22.16
N ARG A 57 -26.43 8.45 21.49
CA ARG A 57 -26.37 8.64 20.04
C ARG A 57 -24.97 9.06 19.58
N ILE A 58 -24.38 10.06 20.23
CA ILE A 58 -23.02 10.53 19.92
C ILE A 58 -22.02 9.38 20.08
N LEU A 59 -22.07 8.62 21.17
CA LEU A 59 -21.17 7.48 21.35
C LEU A 59 -21.31 6.41 20.27
N SER A 60 -22.56 6.09 19.90
CA SER A 60 -22.84 5.06 18.90
C SER A 60 -22.34 5.51 17.53
N TYR A 61 -22.55 6.78 17.20
CA TYR A 61 -22.06 7.38 15.96
C TYR A 61 -20.54 7.54 15.94
N TRP A 62 -19.92 7.93 17.05
CA TRP A 62 -18.47 8.13 17.15
C TRP A 62 -17.67 6.88 16.79
N LYS A 63 -18.14 5.69 17.22
CA LYS A 63 -17.52 4.42 16.82
C LYS A 63 -17.56 4.19 15.30
N ILE A 64 -18.65 4.60 14.65
CA ILE A 64 -18.80 4.52 13.18
C ILE A 64 -17.87 5.52 12.50
N VAL A 65 -17.80 6.75 13.01
CA VAL A 65 -16.93 7.81 12.49
C VAL A 65 -15.46 7.39 12.56
N LEU A 66 -15.00 6.89 13.71
CA LEU A 66 -13.63 6.40 13.87
C LEU A 66 -13.28 5.33 12.84
N ARG A 67 -14.17 4.34 12.64
CA ARG A 67 -13.96 3.29 11.66
C ARG A 67 -13.89 3.85 10.24
N ARG A 68 -14.80 4.75 9.88
CA ARG A 68 -14.79 5.42 8.57
C ARG A 68 -13.50 6.19 8.35
N ILE A 69 -13.00 6.92 9.35
CA ILE A 69 -11.74 7.67 9.21
C ILE A 69 -10.58 6.72 8.92
N VAL A 70 -10.46 5.63 9.69
CA VAL A 70 -9.40 4.63 9.49
C VAL A 70 -9.49 3.99 8.10
N ASP A 71 -10.69 3.56 7.69
CA ASP A 71 -10.89 2.91 6.39
C ASP A 71 -10.62 3.89 5.22
N ASN A 72 -11.07 5.14 5.32
CA ASN A 72 -10.83 6.15 4.29
C ASN A 72 -9.36 6.54 4.20
N LEU A 73 -8.65 6.67 5.32
CA LEU A 73 -7.22 6.98 5.31
C LEU A 73 -6.43 5.83 4.67
N ALA A 74 -6.75 4.59 5.02
CA ALA A 74 -6.12 3.41 4.42
C ALA A 74 -6.36 3.37 2.91
N LEU A 75 -7.60 3.60 2.46
CA LEU A 75 -7.94 3.66 1.04
C LEU A 75 -7.22 4.80 0.30
N HIS A 76 -7.18 5.98 0.90
CA HIS A 76 -6.51 7.14 0.32
C HIS A 76 -5.01 6.89 0.15
N LEU A 77 -4.34 6.38 1.19
CA LEU A 77 -2.92 6.04 1.12
C LEU A 77 -2.64 4.98 0.06
N GLN A 78 -3.44 3.90 0.02
CA GLN A 78 -3.28 2.86 -0.99
C GLN A 78 -3.47 3.40 -2.41
N LEU A 79 -4.48 4.24 -2.63
CA LEU A 79 -4.73 4.84 -3.94
C LEU A 79 -3.58 5.76 -4.35
N THR A 80 -3.14 6.63 -3.45
CA THR A 80 -2.05 7.57 -3.72
C THR A 80 -0.74 6.85 -4.02
N VAL A 81 -0.37 5.83 -3.24
CA VAL A 81 0.84 5.04 -3.49
C VAL A 81 0.75 4.27 -4.81
N ARG A 82 -0.38 3.64 -5.11
CA ARG A 82 -0.56 2.95 -6.41
C ARG A 82 -0.46 3.93 -7.58
N ASN A 83 -1.13 5.08 -7.52
CA ASN A 83 -1.03 6.08 -8.59
C ASN A 83 0.39 6.61 -8.75
N LEU A 84 1.10 6.86 -7.64
CA LEU A 84 2.50 7.28 -7.69
C LEU A 84 3.36 6.26 -8.43
N VAL A 85 3.24 4.97 -8.11
CA VAL A 85 4.06 3.91 -8.70
C VAL A 85 3.64 3.60 -10.14
N ASP A 86 2.33 3.44 -10.38
CA ASP A 86 1.82 2.94 -11.65
C ASP A 86 1.76 4.03 -12.72
N GLN A 87 1.53 5.28 -12.36
CA GLN A 87 1.38 6.36 -13.33
C GLN A 87 2.56 7.32 -13.33
N GLU A 88 2.93 7.85 -12.16
CA GLU A 88 3.93 8.92 -12.11
C GLU A 88 5.35 8.37 -12.25
N PHE A 89 5.68 7.29 -11.53
CA PHE A 89 7.01 6.70 -11.57
C PHE A 89 7.33 6.09 -12.94
N GLN A 90 6.34 5.48 -13.60
CA GLN A 90 6.50 4.99 -14.98
C GLN A 90 6.80 6.13 -15.96
N LYS A 91 6.10 7.27 -15.85
CA LYS A 91 6.37 8.44 -16.69
C LYS A 91 7.77 8.98 -16.46
N GLU A 92 8.21 9.07 -15.21
CA GLU A 92 9.53 9.59 -14.85
C GLU A 92 10.65 8.68 -15.38
N ILE A 93 10.51 7.35 -15.26
CA ILE A 93 11.47 6.39 -15.82
C ILE A 93 11.57 6.56 -17.33
N ILE A 94 10.44 6.65 -18.03
CA ILE A 94 10.42 6.83 -19.49
C ILE A 94 11.04 8.16 -19.88
N ALA A 95 10.75 9.23 -19.14
CA ALA A 95 11.33 10.55 -19.39
C ALA A 95 12.85 10.54 -19.22
N GLU A 96 13.37 9.94 -18.15
CA GLU A 96 14.82 9.79 -17.91
C GLU A 96 15.49 8.91 -18.98
N MET A 97 14.83 7.85 -19.42
CA MET A 97 15.33 6.98 -20.50
C MET A 97 15.35 7.71 -21.86
N LEU A 98 14.32 8.50 -22.14
CA LEU A 98 14.14 9.16 -23.43
C LEU A 98 14.64 10.61 -23.44
N ASP A 99 15.31 11.09 -22.39
CA ASP A 99 15.74 12.49 -22.31
C ASP A 99 16.71 12.81 -23.45
N SER A 100 16.15 13.44 -24.48
CA SER A 100 16.81 13.84 -25.72
C SER A 100 17.56 15.16 -25.57
N ARG A 101 17.47 15.82 -24.40
CA ARG A 101 18.25 17.03 -24.08
C ARG A 101 19.75 16.77 -24.05
N SER A 102 20.17 15.53 -23.81
CA SER A 102 21.51 15.09 -24.15
C SER A 102 21.48 14.66 -25.62
N GLY A 103 21.88 15.54 -26.54
CA GLY A 103 21.83 15.36 -28.01
C GLY A 103 22.63 14.18 -28.59
N ASN A 104 22.98 13.19 -27.76
CA ASN A 104 23.83 12.04 -28.07
C ASN A 104 23.22 10.71 -27.57
N GLY A 105 21.89 10.49 -27.64
CA GLY A 105 21.28 9.19 -27.27
C GLY A 105 21.68 8.67 -25.88
N GLY A 106 21.99 9.59 -24.96
CA GLY A 106 23.05 9.41 -23.96
C GLY A 106 22.64 8.74 -22.65
N SER A 107 21.35 8.59 -22.33
CA SER A 107 20.90 7.95 -21.09
C SER A 107 20.75 6.43 -21.27
N VAL A 108 19.91 6.00 -22.22
CA VAL A 108 19.70 4.58 -22.52
C VAL A 108 20.96 3.90 -23.04
N HIS A 109 21.76 4.56 -23.88
CA HIS A 109 23.01 3.96 -24.36
C HIS A 109 24.01 3.72 -23.22
N ARG A 110 24.07 4.60 -22.21
CA ARG A 110 24.94 4.42 -21.04
C ARG A 110 24.42 3.32 -20.10
N LEU A 111 23.10 3.19 -19.96
CA LEU A 111 22.48 2.10 -19.20
C LEU A 111 22.70 0.72 -19.86
N LEU A 112 22.77 0.70 -21.19
CA LEU A 112 23.02 -0.51 -21.98
C LEU A 112 24.52 -0.70 -22.32
N GLU A 113 25.40 0.17 -21.82
CA GLU A 113 26.83 0.01 -21.99
C GLU A 113 27.30 -1.22 -21.24
N GLU A 114 27.87 -2.17 -21.98
CA GLU A 114 28.33 -3.41 -21.39
C GLU A 114 29.56 -3.21 -20.52
N SER A 115 29.68 -4.02 -19.47
CA SER A 115 30.89 -3.97 -18.65
C SER A 115 32.14 -4.35 -19.47
N PRO A 116 33.30 -3.69 -19.27
CA PRO A 116 34.51 -3.97 -20.04
C PRO A 116 34.96 -5.44 -19.99
N SER A 117 34.70 -6.12 -18.87
CA SER A 117 34.98 -7.56 -18.72
C SER A 117 34.15 -8.43 -19.67
N VAL A 118 32.86 -8.11 -19.84
CA VAL A 118 31.97 -8.82 -20.75
C VAL A 118 32.30 -8.49 -22.20
N ALA A 119 32.57 -7.22 -22.51
CA ALA A 119 32.99 -6.76 -23.83
C ALA A 119 34.24 -7.53 -24.32
N ASN A 120 35.29 -7.54 -23.50
CA ASN A 120 36.55 -8.23 -23.80
C ASN A 120 36.36 -9.74 -23.99
N LYS A 121 35.50 -10.38 -23.18
CA LYS A 121 35.19 -11.80 -23.34
C LYS A 121 34.43 -12.07 -24.63
N ARG A 122 33.46 -11.22 -24.99
CA ARG A 122 32.69 -11.33 -26.24
C ARG A 122 33.60 -11.18 -27.46
N GLU A 123 34.49 -10.19 -27.43
CA GLU A 123 35.46 -9.97 -28.50
C GLU A 123 36.37 -11.20 -28.69
N LYS A 124 37.01 -11.68 -27.62
CA LYS A 124 37.87 -12.87 -27.67
C LYS A 124 37.14 -14.10 -28.20
N LEU A 125 35.92 -14.33 -27.72
CA LEU A 125 35.10 -15.45 -28.18
C LEU A 125 34.76 -15.34 -29.67
N ASN A 126 34.40 -14.15 -30.14
CA ASN A 126 34.07 -13.92 -31.54
C ASN A 126 35.28 -14.13 -32.46
N ASN A 127 36.47 -13.69 -32.01
CA ASN A 127 37.73 -13.93 -32.72
C ASN A 127 38.05 -15.44 -32.81
N ASN A 128 37.88 -16.18 -31.72
CA ASN A 128 38.08 -17.63 -31.71
C ASN A 128 37.08 -18.35 -32.63
N ILE A 129 35.81 -17.95 -32.64
CA ILE A 129 34.79 -18.51 -33.54
C ILE A 129 35.16 -18.26 -34.99
N LYS A 130 35.65 -17.06 -35.33
CA LYS A 130 36.10 -16.73 -36.69
C LYS A 130 37.24 -17.65 -37.12
N LEU A 131 38.27 -17.79 -36.27
CA LEU A 131 39.42 -18.65 -36.54
C LEU A 131 39.02 -20.12 -36.73
N LEU A 132 38.09 -20.63 -35.92
CA LEU A 132 37.60 -22.00 -36.03
C LEU A 132 36.81 -22.25 -37.32
N LYS A 133 36.08 -21.25 -37.83
CA LYS A 133 35.41 -21.33 -39.14
C LYS A 133 36.44 -21.42 -40.27
N GLU A 134 37.44 -20.55 -40.26
CA GLU A 134 38.52 -20.58 -41.27
C GLU A 134 39.28 -21.91 -41.24
N SER A 135 39.58 -22.43 -40.04
CA SER A 135 40.25 -23.72 -39.88
C SER A 135 39.40 -24.88 -40.41
N LYS A 136 38.08 -24.86 -40.17
CA LYS A 136 37.15 -25.84 -40.73
C LYS A 136 37.20 -25.82 -42.26
N ASP A 137 37.16 -24.65 -42.88
CA ASP A 137 37.14 -24.52 -44.34
C ASP A 137 38.44 -25.06 -44.98
N VAL A 138 39.60 -24.84 -44.33
CA VAL A 138 40.87 -25.44 -44.75
C VAL A 138 40.85 -26.96 -44.64
N VAL A 139 40.31 -27.51 -43.55
CA VAL A 139 40.20 -28.98 -43.39
C VAL A 139 39.29 -29.58 -44.47
N VAL A 140 38.17 -28.92 -44.80
CA VAL A 140 37.30 -29.35 -45.90
C VAL A 140 38.07 -29.38 -47.22
N ALA A 141 38.83 -28.33 -47.54
CA ALA A 141 39.64 -28.27 -48.77
C ALA A 141 40.70 -29.40 -48.84
N ILE A 142 41.33 -29.74 -47.73
CA ILE A 142 42.30 -30.85 -47.65
C ILE A 142 41.61 -32.20 -47.86
N VAL A 143 40.44 -32.40 -47.25
CA VAL A 143 39.65 -33.63 -47.43
C VAL A 143 39.23 -33.79 -48.88
N ASP A 144 38.73 -32.73 -49.52
CA ASP A 144 38.33 -32.72 -50.93
C ASP A 144 39.52 -33.05 -51.84
N GLN A 145 40.70 -32.49 -51.58
CA GLN A 145 41.92 -32.79 -52.33
C GLN A 145 42.36 -34.27 -52.17
N ASN A 146 42.23 -34.84 -50.98
CA ASN A 146 42.59 -36.24 -50.72
C ASN A 146 41.57 -37.23 -51.33
N CYS A 147 40.28 -36.90 -51.30
CA CYS A 147 39.24 -37.72 -51.93
C CYS A 147 39.35 -37.70 -53.46
N GLY A 148 39.70 -36.57 -54.08
CA GLY A 148 39.89 -36.49 -55.54
C GLY A 148 41.15 -37.21 -56.06
N ASN A 149 42.13 -37.50 -55.21
CA ASN A 149 43.38 -38.18 -55.59
C ASN A 149 43.30 -39.71 -55.46
N GLY A 150 42.18 -40.27 -55.00
CA GLY A 150 41.96 -41.72 -54.87
C GLY A 150 41.40 -42.43 -56.12
N GLU A 151 41.15 -41.71 -57.22
CA GLU A 151 40.57 -42.25 -58.46
C GLU A 151 41.59 -42.38 -59.63
N ARG A 152 42.88 -42.52 -59.34
CA ARG A 152 43.92 -42.82 -60.34
C ARG A 152 44.63 -44.14 -60.08
#